data_AF-A0A0S8GIJ6-F1
#
_entry.id   AF-A0A0S8GIJ6-F1
#
_cell.length_a   1.000
_cell.length_b   1.000
_cell.length_c   1.000
_cell.angle_alpha   90.00
_cell.angle_beta   90.00
_cell.angle_gamma   90.00
#
_symmetry.space_group_name_H-M   'P 1'
#
loop_
_entity.id
_entity.type
_entity.pdbx_description
1 polymer ?
#
loop_
_entity_poly.entity_id
_entity_poly.type
_entity_poly.pdbx_seq_one_letter_code
_entity_poly.pdbx_strand_id
1 'polypeptide(L)'
;MRVTIHLARLWLLALWLFGTSVAHGATIEVRLADRTNVSVERFGAGQDTVLLWLPSGLGQQASEERVAAATAALGIEVWRPDLLDARLLPPLESSLEKISGRDVADLIDAASAGGRRVYLTASARASALALTGAQVWRERHPDSAVLGGAILLHPNLYIGPPEPGREADFQPVVAQTRLPIFIVQPQRSPWIFRLDALKAALAATGSPVSVQLVPEVRDRYYFRPDATNVEEAEAARLPALFAQAIATLKDTKVGDPALQAARGKQRAPAAPRERNLRPYQGNPVPAPLRLTSLDGAMRDLADYRGQVVLINFWASWCPPCVREMPSLQRLKERFSGRPFVILAVNMAEDEATVRAFLKEKVNVDFPILMDRDGAALKRWKVFAFPTSFVVGSDGNLHSGLVGEAEWDSDPIVRALQALIPKAR
;
A
#
# COMPACT_ATOMS: atom_id res chain seq x y z
N MET A 1 -18.65 -18.87 85.93
CA MET A 1 -17.77 -19.70 85.08
C MET A 1 -18.03 -19.38 83.62
N ARG A 2 -16.96 -19.29 82.85
CA ARG A 2 -16.79 -18.45 81.65
C ARG A 2 -17.69 -18.81 80.46
N VAL A 3 -18.38 -17.79 79.96
CA VAL A 3 -18.87 -17.67 78.59
C VAL A 3 -17.70 -17.13 77.75
N THR A 4 -17.32 -17.80 76.67
CA THR A 4 -16.33 -17.29 75.72
C THR A 4 -16.78 -17.49 74.28
N ILE A 5 -16.78 -16.36 73.59
CA ILE A 5 -17.16 -16.04 72.22
C ILE A 5 -16.11 -16.60 71.26
N HIS A 6 -16.51 -17.19 70.13
CA HIS A 6 -15.61 -17.37 68.98
C HIS A 6 -16.22 -16.86 67.67
N LEU A 7 -15.73 -15.66 67.34
CA LEU A 7 -15.50 -14.97 66.08
C LEU A 7 -15.78 -15.70 64.73
N ALA A 8 -16.63 -15.04 63.95
CA ALA A 8 -16.45 -14.59 62.56
C ALA A 8 -15.80 -15.54 61.51
N ARG A 9 -16.63 -16.02 60.58
CA ARG A 9 -16.23 -16.54 59.27
C ARG A 9 -15.89 -15.37 58.32
N LEU A 10 -14.61 -15.18 58.03
CA LEU A 10 -14.12 -14.33 56.94
C LEU A 10 -14.05 -15.14 55.64
N TRP A 11 -14.79 -14.68 54.64
CA TRP A 11 -14.76 -15.19 53.27
C TRP A 11 -13.48 -14.71 52.57
N LEU A 12 -12.63 -15.64 52.12
CA LEU A 12 -11.54 -15.35 51.19
C LEU A 12 -12.04 -15.52 49.75
N LEU A 13 -12.37 -14.40 49.11
CA LEU A 13 -12.53 -14.30 47.66
C LEU A 13 -11.15 -14.40 47.01
N ALA A 14 -10.83 -15.56 46.45
CA ALA A 14 -9.69 -15.71 45.55
C ALA A 14 -10.06 -15.08 44.19
N LEU A 15 -9.62 -13.83 43.97
CA LEU A 15 -9.65 -13.20 42.64
C LEU A 15 -8.68 -13.96 41.72
N TRP A 16 -9.23 -14.77 40.81
CA TRP A 16 -8.50 -15.26 39.65
C TRP A 16 -8.28 -14.10 38.69
N LEU A 17 -7.13 -13.43 38.79
CA LEU A 17 -6.63 -12.58 37.72
C LEU A 17 -6.19 -13.50 36.56
N PHE A 18 -7.11 -13.75 35.62
CA PHE A 18 -6.74 -14.24 34.30
C PHE A 18 -6.00 -13.12 33.56
N GLY A 19 -4.71 -12.97 33.85
CA GLY A 19 -3.80 -12.29 32.95
C GLY A 19 -3.66 -13.15 31.70
N THR A 20 -4.18 -12.69 30.57
CA THR A 20 -3.84 -13.26 29.26
C THR A 20 -2.36 -12.97 29.02
N SER A 21 -1.48 -13.92 29.40
CA SER A 21 -0.08 -13.87 29.00
C SER A 21 -0.03 -13.99 27.48
N VAL A 22 0.32 -12.89 26.81
CA VAL A 22 0.68 -12.92 25.40
C VAL A 22 1.98 -13.70 25.31
N ALA A 23 1.94 -14.88 24.67
CA ALA A 23 3.12 -15.69 24.43
C ALA A 23 4.11 -14.87 23.59
N HIS A 24 5.21 -14.43 24.21
CA HIS A 24 6.30 -13.73 23.53
C HIS A 24 7.08 -14.72 22.66
N GLY A 25 7.48 -14.27 21.46
CA GLY A 25 8.34 -15.05 20.58
C GLY A 25 9.74 -15.25 21.18
N ALA A 26 10.35 -16.41 20.92
CA ALA A 26 11.75 -16.62 21.25
C ALA A 26 12.62 -15.91 20.20
N THR A 27 13.56 -15.07 20.63
CA THR A 27 14.51 -14.42 19.71
C THR A 27 15.68 -15.34 19.39
N ILE A 28 15.98 -15.50 18.11
CA ILE A 28 17.17 -16.18 17.61
C ILE A 28 17.99 -15.23 16.73
N GLU A 29 19.28 -15.49 16.61
CA GLU A 29 20.16 -14.78 15.68
C GLU A 29 20.41 -15.63 14.43
N VAL A 30 20.08 -15.09 13.27
CA VAL A 30 20.42 -15.69 11.98
C VAL A 30 21.56 -14.92 11.35
N ARG A 31 22.67 -15.61 11.09
CA ARG A 31 23.84 -15.01 10.44
C ARG A 31 23.72 -15.13 8.92
N LEU A 32 23.67 -14.00 8.23
CA LEU A 32 23.65 -13.91 6.78
C LEU A 32 25.04 -14.24 6.18
N ALA A 33 25.09 -14.46 4.87
CA ALA A 33 26.31 -14.83 4.15
C ALA A 33 27.39 -13.74 4.21
N ASP A 34 27.01 -12.47 4.29
CA ASP A 34 27.93 -11.33 4.46
C ASP A 34 28.39 -11.12 5.91
N ARG A 35 28.00 -12.01 6.82
CA ARG A 35 28.27 -12.01 8.26
C ARG A 35 27.47 -10.99 9.07
N THR A 36 26.49 -10.31 8.50
CA THR A 36 25.49 -9.56 9.26
C THR A 36 24.63 -10.53 10.08
N ASN A 37 24.36 -10.18 11.34
CA ASN A 37 23.41 -10.90 12.17
C ASN A 37 22.04 -10.24 12.07
N VAL A 38 20.99 -11.05 11.94
CA VAL A 38 19.60 -10.63 11.92
C VAL A 38 18.92 -11.25 13.14
N SER A 39 18.40 -10.39 14.01
CA SER A 39 17.49 -10.81 15.08
C SER A 39 16.18 -11.27 14.46
N VAL A 40 15.73 -12.47 14.83
CA VAL A 40 14.49 -13.09 14.34
C VAL A 40 13.63 -13.48 15.52
N GLU A 41 12.44 -12.90 15.62
CA GLU A 41 11.43 -13.37 16.56
C GLU A 41 10.76 -14.64 16.01
N ARG A 42 10.73 -15.70 16.82
CA ARG A 42 10.14 -16.98 16.45
C ARG A 42 8.95 -17.31 17.33
N PHE A 43 7.82 -17.59 16.70
CA PHE A 43 6.57 -17.99 17.36
C PHE A 43 6.26 -19.44 17.04
N GLY A 44 6.10 -20.26 18.08
CA GLY A 44 5.87 -21.70 17.96
C GLY A 44 7.16 -22.51 17.74
N ALA A 45 6.98 -23.83 17.65
CA ALA A 45 8.04 -24.82 17.41
C ALA A 45 7.54 -25.88 16.40
N GLY A 46 6.91 -25.41 15.31
CA GLY A 46 6.27 -26.26 14.31
C GLY A 46 7.30 -27.11 13.58
N GLN A 47 7.04 -28.38 13.30
CA GLN A 47 8.09 -29.26 12.76
C GLN A 47 8.33 -29.05 11.26
N ASP A 48 7.28 -28.79 10.47
CA ASP A 48 7.37 -28.93 9.01
C ASP A 48 7.17 -27.65 8.20
N THR A 49 6.58 -26.59 8.76
CA THR A 49 6.22 -25.37 8.02
C THR A 49 6.62 -24.11 8.77
N VAL A 50 7.31 -23.21 8.06
CA VAL A 50 7.69 -21.87 8.51
C VAL A 50 7.02 -20.82 7.63
N LEU A 51 6.35 -19.86 8.25
CA LEU A 51 5.91 -18.61 7.64
C LEU A 51 6.94 -17.52 7.95
N LEU A 52 7.76 -17.18 6.96
CA LEU A 52 8.74 -16.10 7.06
C LEU A 52 8.05 -14.76 6.76
N TRP A 53 7.76 -14.00 7.81
CA TRP A 53 7.02 -12.75 7.77
C TRP A 53 7.98 -11.55 7.75
N LEU A 54 8.20 -10.99 6.57
CA LEU A 54 9.10 -9.85 6.38
C LEU A 54 8.52 -8.55 6.95
N PRO A 55 9.37 -7.64 7.46
CA PRO A 55 8.92 -6.40 8.08
C PRO A 55 8.27 -5.47 7.04
N SER A 56 7.29 -4.70 7.50
CA SER A 56 6.70 -3.61 6.72
C SER A 56 7.62 -2.39 6.70
N GLY A 57 7.30 -1.39 5.88
CA GLY A 57 7.99 -0.09 5.89
C GLY A 57 7.78 0.72 7.16
N LEU A 58 7.02 0.22 8.13
CA LEU A 58 6.84 0.83 9.46
C LEU A 58 7.63 0.10 10.56
N GLY A 59 8.46 -0.89 10.19
CA GLY A 59 9.12 -1.77 11.15
C GLY A 59 8.16 -2.77 11.77
N GLN A 60 8.63 -3.46 12.81
CA GLN A 60 7.85 -4.46 13.52
C GLN A 60 6.72 -3.82 14.34
N GLN A 61 5.49 -4.35 14.20
CA GLN A 61 4.34 -3.85 14.96
C GLN A 61 3.93 -4.85 16.06
N ALA A 62 3.49 -4.34 17.22
CA ALA A 62 3.01 -5.18 18.33
C ALA A 62 1.72 -5.96 18.00
N SER A 63 0.87 -5.44 17.11
CA SER A 63 -0.33 -6.17 16.69
C SER A 63 0.00 -7.31 15.72
N GLU A 64 1.08 -7.21 14.94
CA GLU A 64 1.58 -8.33 14.13
C GLU A 64 2.12 -9.46 15.00
N GLU A 65 2.72 -9.15 16.15
CA GLU A 65 3.14 -10.15 17.15
C GLU A 65 1.95 -11.02 17.60
N ARG A 66 0.80 -10.37 17.90
CA ARG A 66 -0.43 -11.10 18.27
C ARG A 66 -0.91 -12.03 17.16
N VAL A 67 -0.85 -11.57 15.90
CA VAL A 67 -1.22 -12.40 14.74
C VAL A 67 -0.23 -13.55 14.57
N ALA A 68 1.08 -13.31 14.75
CA ALA A 68 2.11 -14.33 14.65
C ALA A 68 1.94 -15.41 15.73
N ALA A 69 1.70 -15.02 16.98
CA ALA A 69 1.41 -15.95 18.08
C ALA A 69 0.13 -16.77 17.81
N ALA A 70 -0.94 -16.13 17.34
CA ALA A 70 -2.18 -16.83 16.98
C ALA A 70 -2.00 -17.78 15.78
N THR A 71 -1.14 -17.42 14.82
CA THR A 71 -0.79 -18.29 13.68
C THR A 71 0.02 -19.50 14.13
N ALA A 72 0.95 -19.29 15.07
CA ALA A 72 1.71 -20.36 15.72
C ALA A 72 0.81 -21.35 16.48
N ALA A 73 -0.26 -20.88 17.11
CA ALA A 73 -1.24 -21.74 17.76
C ALA A 73 -2.01 -22.65 16.76
N LEU A 74 -1.99 -22.33 15.46
CA LEU A 74 -2.52 -23.20 14.39
C LEU A 74 -1.48 -24.20 13.85
N GLY A 75 -0.31 -24.31 14.48
CA GLY A 75 0.75 -25.24 14.11
C GLY A 75 1.70 -24.74 13.01
N ILE A 76 1.63 -23.46 12.65
CA ILE A 76 2.50 -22.84 11.65
C ILE A 76 3.55 -22.00 12.37
N GLU A 77 4.83 -22.40 12.33
CA GLU A 77 5.89 -21.58 12.94
C GLU A 77 6.03 -20.26 12.19
N VAL A 78 6.14 -19.14 12.91
CA VAL A 78 6.27 -17.81 12.30
C VAL A 78 7.63 -17.24 12.64
N TRP A 79 8.38 -16.79 11.64
CA TRP A 79 9.66 -16.09 11.78
C TRP A 79 9.50 -14.64 11.37
N ARG A 80 9.84 -13.70 12.24
CA ARG A 80 9.81 -12.25 11.97
C ARG A 80 11.22 -11.66 12.08
N PRO A 81 11.97 -11.58 10.96
CA PRO A 81 13.31 -11.00 10.96
C PRO A 81 13.29 -9.48 11.00
N ASP A 82 14.19 -8.86 11.77
CA ASP A 82 14.40 -7.41 11.75
C ASP A 82 15.47 -6.99 10.75
N LEU A 83 15.11 -7.03 9.46
CA LEU A 83 16.01 -6.66 8.38
C LEU A 83 16.33 -5.15 8.33
N LEU A 84 15.46 -4.31 8.90
CA LEU A 84 15.70 -2.86 8.94
C LEU A 84 16.78 -2.54 9.97
N ASP A 85 16.67 -3.09 11.18
CA ASP A 85 17.69 -2.94 12.22
C ASP A 85 19.03 -3.54 11.79
N ALA A 86 19.03 -4.76 11.24
CA ALA A 86 20.24 -5.42 10.76
C ALA A 86 21.00 -4.64 9.67
N ARG A 87 20.30 -3.76 8.94
CA ARG A 87 20.88 -2.88 7.92
C ARG A 87 21.01 -1.42 8.36
N LEU A 88 20.74 -1.12 9.63
CA LEU A 88 20.77 0.23 10.21
C LEU A 88 19.90 1.22 9.42
N LEU A 89 18.72 0.77 8.99
CA LEU A 89 17.80 1.53 8.18
C LEU A 89 16.60 2.00 9.02
N PRO A 90 16.15 3.26 8.87
CA PRO A 90 14.96 3.73 9.55
C PRO A 90 13.71 3.03 8.99
N PRO A 91 12.63 2.88 9.79
CA PRO A 91 11.38 2.27 9.36
C PRO A 91 10.64 3.18 8.36
N LEU A 92 10.98 3.01 7.08
CA LEU A 92 10.36 3.68 5.95
C LEU A 92 10.14 2.68 4.82
N GLU A 93 9.06 2.84 4.05
CA GLU A 93 8.80 2.04 2.84
C GLU A 93 9.96 2.12 1.83
N SER A 94 10.62 3.27 1.71
CA SER A 94 11.79 3.45 0.84
C SER A 94 13.07 2.79 1.39
N SER A 95 13.13 2.49 2.68
CA SER A 95 14.27 1.77 3.27
C SER A 95 14.30 0.31 2.81
N LEU A 96 13.13 -0.31 2.63
CA LEU A 96 13.02 -1.70 2.16
C LEU A 96 13.67 -1.92 0.79
N GLU A 97 13.69 -0.90 -0.07
CA GLU A 97 14.32 -0.95 -1.40
C GLU A 97 15.85 -1.02 -1.34
N LYS A 98 16.44 -0.71 -0.18
CA LYS A 98 17.89 -0.79 0.06
C LYS A 98 18.32 -2.15 0.60
N ILE A 99 17.37 -2.99 1.01
CA ILE A 99 17.64 -4.33 1.53
C ILE A 99 17.82 -5.28 0.35
N SER A 100 18.88 -6.06 0.37
CA SER A 100 19.19 -6.99 -0.71
C SER A 100 18.27 -8.20 -0.65
N GLY A 101 17.78 -8.67 -1.81
CA GLY A 101 17.08 -9.95 -1.90
C GLY A 101 17.95 -11.14 -1.43
N ARG A 102 19.28 -10.99 -1.41
CA ARG A 102 20.18 -12.02 -0.85
C ARG A 102 19.94 -12.24 0.64
N ASP A 103 19.59 -11.19 1.39
CA ASP A 103 19.32 -11.28 2.83
C ASP A 103 18.11 -12.16 3.10
N VAL A 104 17.05 -11.97 2.30
CA VAL A 104 15.86 -12.81 2.35
C VAL A 104 16.17 -14.24 1.90
N ALA A 105 17.01 -14.43 0.88
CA ALA A 105 17.41 -15.77 0.45
C ALA A 105 18.17 -16.52 1.57
N ASP A 106 19.10 -15.85 2.26
CA ASP A 106 19.85 -16.44 3.38
C ASP A 106 18.91 -16.79 4.56
N LEU A 107 17.87 -15.97 4.79
CA LEU A 107 16.82 -16.28 5.77
C LEU A 107 15.96 -17.48 5.36
N ILE A 108 15.67 -17.65 4.06
CA ILE A 108 14.98 -18.85 3.55
C ILE A 108 15.86 -20.09 3.75
N ASP A 109 17.17 -20.00 3.52
CA ASP A 109 18.12 -21.08 3.80
C ASP A 109 18.08 -21.49 5.27
N ALA A 110 18.12 -20.52 6.18
CA ALA A 110 18.02 -20.78 7.63
C ALA A 110 16.66 -21.39 8.03
N ALA A 111 15.56 -20.86 7.49
CA ALA A 111 14.20 -21.32 7.81
C ALA A 111 13.87 -22.71 7.24
N SER A 112 14.48 -23.07 6.11
CA SER A 112 14.27 -24.37 5.44
C SER A 112 15.17 -25.49 5.96
N ALA A 113 16.06 -25.19 6.93
CA ALA A 113 16.93 -26.17 7.56
C ALA A 113 16.14 -27.41 8.04
N GLY A 114 16.66 -28.61 7.74
CA GLY A 114 15.96 -29.86 8.04
C GLY A 114 14.85 -30.22 7.05
N GLY A 115 14.75 -29.55 5.90
CA GLY A 115 13.76 -29.86 4.84
C GLY A 115 12.38 -29.23 5.08
N ARG A 116 12.31 -28.24 5.99
CA ARG A 116 11.07 -27.55 6.36
C ARG A 116 10.56 -26.74 5.18
N ARG A 117 9.23 -26.75 4.98
CA ARG A 117 8.59 -25.92 3.95
C ARG A 117 8.54 -24.47 4.43
N VAL A 118 8.92 -23.54 3.57
CA VAL A 118 8.92 -22.10 3.84
C VAL A 118 7.88 -21.43 2.96
N TYR A 119 7.07 -20.56 3.56
CA TYR A 119 6.19 -19.64 2.85
C TYR A 119 6.58 -18.22 3.25
N LEU A 120 6.58 -17.30 2.29
CA LEU A 120 6.85 -15.90 2.58
C LEU A 120 5.54 -15.18 2.87
N THR A 121 5.56 -14.23 3.80
CA THR A 121 4.51 -13.21 3.88
C THR A 121 5.10 -11.82 4.00
N ALA A 122 4.52 -10.88 3.27
CA ALA A 122 4.96 -9.50 3.24
C ALA A 122 3.79 -8.58 2.85
N SER A 123 3.89 -7.31 3.23
CA SER A 123 2.87 -6.32 2.96
C SER A 123 3.41 -5.15 2.13
N ALA A 124 2.53 -4.44 1.41
CA ALA A 124 2.89 -3.21 0.69
C ALA A 124 4.18 -3.37 -0.14
N ARG A 125 5.19 -2.50 0.02
CA ARG A 125 6.46 -2.59 -0.76
C ARG A 125 7.36 -3.75 -0.34
N ALA A 126 7.22 -4.28 0.87
CA ALA A 126 7.97 -5.47 1.30
C ALA A 126 7.66 -6.69 0.42
N SER A 127 6.51 -6.70 -0.27
CA SER A 127 6.17 -7.71 -1.28
C SER A 127 7.22 -7.82 -2.39
N ALA A 128 7.81 -6.71 -2.82
CA ALA A 128 8.85 -6.73 -3.85
C ALA A 128 10.14 -7.37 -3.32
N LEU A 129 10.51 -7.06 -2.08
CA LEU A 129 11.65 -7.66 -1.39
C LEU A 129 11.46 -9.17 -1.19
N ALA A 130 10.26 -9.60 -0.76
CA ALA A 130 9.91 -11.01 -0.61
C ALA A 130 10.07 -11.80 -1.91
N LEU A 131 9.47 -11.31 -3.00
CA LEU A 131 9.57 -11.97 -4.30
C LEU A 131 11.00 -11.95 -4.85
N THR A 132 11.76 -10.88 -4.59
CA THR A 132 13.15 -10.78 -5.05
C THR A 132 14.02 -11.78 -4.30
N GLY A 133 13.82 -11.92 -2.99
CA GLY A 133 14.48 -12.94 -2.18
C GLY A 133 14.13 -14.36 -2.61
N ALA A 134 12.85 -14.64 -2.85
CA ALA A 134 12.39 -15.91 -3.39
C ALA A 134 13.10 -16.25 -4.72
N GLN A 135 13.20 -15.28 -5.63
CA GLN A 135 13.85 -15.47 -6.92
C GLN A 135 15.34 -15.79 -6.75
N VAL A 136 16.07 -14.99 -5.96
CA VAL A 136 17.48 -15.22 -5.65
C VAL A 136 17.71 -16.59 -5.01
N TRP A 137 16.82 -16.99 -4.09
CA TRP A 137 16.92 -18.28 -3.43
C TRP A 137 16.70 -19.44 -4.39
N ARG A 138 15.71 -19.35 -5.29
CA ARG A 138 15.42 -20.38 -6.30
C ARG A 138 16.54 -20.54 -7.33
N GLU A 139 17.23 -19.46 -7.68
CA GLU A 139 18.42 -19.51 -8.54
C GLU A 139 19.55 -20.32 -7.90
N ARG A 140 19.67 -20.30 -6.56
CA ARG A 140 20.62 -21.13 -5.80
C ARG A 140 20.14 -22.57 -5.61
N HIS A 141 18.82 -22.80 -5.64
CA HIS A 141 18.18 -24.08 -5.32
C HIS A 141 17.14 -24.49 -6.38
N PRO A 142 17.54 -24.69 -7.65
CA PRO A 142 16.61 -24.85 -8.77
C PRO A 142 15.66 -26.05 -8.64
N ASP A 143 16.10 -27.13 -8.00
CA ASP A 143 15.33 -28.38 -7.86
C ASP A 143 14.60 -28.50 -6.52
N SER A 144 14.70 -27.48 -5.66
CA SER A 144 14.16 -27.55 -4.31
C SER A 144 12.69 -27.11 -4.25
N ALA A 145 11.87 -27.95 -3.62
CA ALA A 145 10.45 -27.70 -3.40
C ALA A 145 10.13 -27.15 -2.00
N VAL A 146 11.15 -26.78 -1.21
CA VAL A 146 10.94 -26.29 0.18
C VAL A 146 10.28 -24.92 0.20
N LEU A 147 10.56 -24.04 -0.77
CA LEU A 147 9.87 -22.75 -0.89
C LEU A 147 8.51 -22.95 -1.56
N GLY A 148 7.44 -22.90 -0.77
CA GLY A 148 6.09 -23.28 -1.20
C GLY A 148 5.27 -22.16 -1.83
N GLY A 149 5.56 -20.89 -1.56
CA GLY A 149 4.76 -19.78 -2.08
C GLY A 149 4.97 -18.47 -1.33
N ALA A 150 4.26 -17.42 -1.77
CA ALA A 150 4.20 -16.14 -1.08
C ALA A 150 2.75 -15.69 -0.83
N ILE A 151 2.49 -15.23 0.38
CA ILE A 151 1.25 -14.59 0.80
C ILE A 151 1.49 -13.09 0.83
N LEU A 152 0.84 -12.32 -0.04
CA LEU A 152 1.07 -10.89 -0.17
C LEU A 152 -0.12 -10.12 0.37
N LEU A 153 0.09 -9.35 1.43
CA LEU A 153 -0.94 -8.49 2.04
C LEU A 153 -0.93 -7.13 1.33
N HIS A 154 -1.99 -6.80 0.60
CA HIS A 154 -2.15 -5.55 -0.17
C HIS A 154 -0.85 -5.11 -0.91
N PRO A 155 -0.33 -5.94 -1.83
CA PRO A 155 0.98 -5.74 -2.42
C PRO A 155 1.09 -4.45 -3.23
N ASN A 156 2.18 -3.71 -3.02
CA ASN A 156 2.59 -2.63 -3.90
C ASN A 156 3.87 -3.05 -4.65
N LEU A 157 3.68 -3.57 -5.86
CA LEU A 157 4.76 -4.06 -6.73
C LEU A 157 5.05 -3.10 -7.89
N TYR A 158 4.80 -1.80 -7.72
CA TYR A 158 5.12 -0.78 -8.71
C TYR A 158 6.43 -0.08 -8.38
N ILE A 159 7.16 0.37 -9.41
CA ILE A 159 8.38 1.16 -9.23
C ILE A 159 8.06 2.52 -8.59
N GLY A 160 6.92 3.09 -8.96
CA GLY A 160 6.45 4.38 -8.46
C GLY A 160 5.38 4.97 -9.37
N PRO A 161 4.99 6.22 -9.10
CA PRO A 161 4.01 6.90 -9.92
C PRO A 161 4.50 7.04 -11.38
N PRO A 162 3.62 6.80 -12.37
CA PRO A 162 3.92 7.05 -13.77
C PRO A 162 3.96 8.55 -14.05
N GLU A 163 4.53 8.91 -15.20
CA GLU A 163 4.30 10.24 -15.74
C GLU A 163 2.83 10.41 -16.18
N PRO A 164 2.28 11.64 -16.17
CA PRO A 164 0.90 11.88 -16.57
C PRO A 164 0.56 11.28 -17.93
N GLY A 165 -0.44 10.40 -17.97
CA GLY A 165 -0.89 9.72 -19.18
C GLY A 165 -0.13 8.45 -19.54
N ARG A 166 0.89 8.05 -18.77
CA ARG A 166 1.58 6.76 -18.88
C ARG A 166 1.00 5.73 -17.92
N GLU A 167 1.14 4.45 -18.29
CA GLU A 167 0.90 3.35 -17.36
C GLU A 167 2.05 3.20 -16.37
N ALA A 168 1.76 2.68 -15.19
CA ALA A 168 2.76 2.45 -14.17
C ALA A 168 3.58 1.20 -14.45
N ASP A 169 4.89 1.29 -14.27
CA ASP A 169 5.80 0.16 -14.41
C ASP A 169 5.82 -0.69 -13.14
N PHE A 170 5.75 -2.00 -13.31
CA PHE A 170 5.96 -2.96 -12.23
C PHE A 170 7.44 -3.08 -11.87
N GLN A 171 7.71 -3.43 -10.62
CA GLN A 171 9.02 -3.86 -10.15
C GLN A 171 9.53 -5.01 -11.03
N PRO A 172 10.83 -5.06 -11.39
CA PRO A 172 11.36 -6.08 -12.30
C PRO A 172 11.03 -7.51 -11.89
N VAL A 173 10.95 -7.78 -10.59
CA VAL A 173 10.63 -9.09 -10.03
C VAL A 173 9.25 -9.63 -10.44
N VAL A 174 8.28 -8.75 -10.74
CA VAL A 174 6.95 -9.16 -11.25
C VAL A 174 7.09 -9.92 -12.56
N ALA A 175 8.07 -9.52 -13.38
CA ALA A 175 8.34 -10.15 -14.67
C ALA A 175 9.25 -11.40 -14.59
N GLN A 176 9.72 -11.76 -13.39
CA GLN A 176 10.72 -12.80 -13.16
C GLN A 176 10.20 -13.93 -12.26
N THR A 177 9.32 -13.61 -11.32
CA THR A 177 8.81 -14.57 -10.34
C THR A 177 8.02 -15.69 -11.02
N ARG A 178 8.23 -16.91 -10.53
CA ARG A 178 7.46 -18.12 -10.89
C ARG A 178 7.05 -18.88 -9.63
N LEU A 179 6.52 -18.14 -8.67
CA LEU A 179 6.14 -18.64 -7.36
C LEU A 179 4.61 -18.65 -7.28
N PRO A 180 3.98 -19.65 -6.64
CA PRO A 180 2.56 -19.53 -6.29
C PRO A 180 2.35 -18.32 -5.37
N ILE A 181 1.38 -17.48 -5.70
CA ILE A 181 1.10 -16.24 -4.96
C ILE A 181 -0.34 -16.23 -4.49
N PHE A 182 -0.54 -15.92 -3.21
CA PHE A 182 -1.84 -15.69 -2.61
C PHE A 182 -1.92 -14.23 -2.16
N ILE A 183 -2.80 -13.44 -2.78
CA ILE A 183 -2.98 -12.03 -2.44
C ILE A 183 -4.15 -11.88 -1.47
N VAL A 184 -3.92 -11.20 -0.35
CA VAL A 184 -4.98 -10.70 0.53
C VAL A 184 -5.18 -9.23 0.24
N GLN A 185 -6.33 -8.85 -0.32
CA GLN A 185 -6.58 -7.50 -0.82
C GLN A 185 -7.79 -6.85 -0.12
N PRO A 186 -7.57 -5.86 0.76
CA PRO A 186 -8.62 -4.99 1.29
C PRO A 186 -9.39 -4.28 0.17
N GLN A 187 -10.71 -4.22 0.29
CA GLN A 187 -11.58 -3.54 -0.68
C GLN A 187 -11.49 -2.02 -0.61
N ARG A 188 -11.20 -1.44 0.56
CA ARG A 188 -10.94 0.01 0.70
C ARG A 188 -9.46 0.36 0.50
N SER A 189 -8.71 -0.51 -0.17
CA SER A 189 -7.33 -0.24 -0.57
C SER A 189 -7.27 0.66 -1.80
N PRO A 190 -6.34 1.62 -1.89
CA PRO A 190 -6.07 2.31 -3.16
C PRO A 190 -5.55 1.36 -4.26
N TRP A 191 -5.03 0.18 -3.88
CA TRP A 191 -4.49 -0.80 -4.82
C TRP A 191 -5.55 -1.72 -5.43
N ILE A 192 -6.81 -1.68 -4.94
CA ILE A 192 -7.88 -2.54 -5.46
C ILE A 192 -8.11 -2.35 -6.96
N PHE A 193 -8.01 -1.12 -7.45
CA PHE A 193 -8.21 -0.77 -8.86
C PHE A 193 -7.08 -1.27 -9.77
N ARG A 194 -5.97 -1.72 -9.19
CA ARG A 194 -4.76 -2.20 -9.88
C ARG A 194 -4.58 -3.71 -9.78
N LEU A 195 -5.45 -4.39 -9.04
CA LEU A 195 -5.33 -5.80 -8.74
C LEU A 195 -5.38 -6.66 -10.01
N ASP A 196 -6.28 -6.37 -10.95
CA ASP A 196 -6.38 -7.15 -12.18
C ASP A 196 -5.15 -7.03 -13.08
N ALA A 197 -4.60 -5.81 -13.20
CA ALA A 197 -3.35 -5.58 -13.93
C ALA A 197 -2.18 -6.33 -13.27
N LEU A 198 -2.10 -6.31 -11.93
CA LEU A 198 -1.06 -7.02 -11.20
C LEU A 198 -1.19 -8.54 -11.36
N LYS A 199 -2.41 -9.09 -11.22
CA LYS A 199 -2.69 -10.52 -11.43
C LYS A 199 -2.27 -10.96 -12.82
N ALA A 200 -2.65 -10.19 -13.85
CA ALA A 200 -2.29 -10.48 -15.23
C ALA A 200 -0.76 -10.46 -15.43
N ALA A 201 -0.06 -9.48 -14.85
CA ALA A 201 1.39 -9.37 -14.96
C ALA A 201 2.13 -10.55 -14.30
N LEU A 202 1.70 -10.98 -13.10
CA LEU A 202 2.26 -12.14 -12.40
C LEU A 202 1.92 -13.47 -13.11
N ALA A 203 0.68 -13.61 -13.61
CA ALA A 203 0.25 -14.81 -14.31
C ALA A 203 0.99 -14.99 -15.65
N ALA A 204 1.31 -13.90 -16.35
CA ALA A 204 2.02 -13.93 -17.62
C ALA A 204 3.41 -14.58 -17.55
N THR A 205 4.04 -14.63 -16.37
CA THR A 205 5.36 -15.22 -16.16
C THR A 205 5.33 -16.63 -15.57
N GLY A 206 4.12 -17.18 -15.37
CA GLY A 206 3.91 -18.52 -14.83
C GLY A 206 3.69 -18.57 -13.31
N SER A 207 3.50 -17.43 -12.64
CA SER A 207 3.08 -17.41 -11.23
C SER A 207 1.56 -17.53 -11.12
N PRO A 208 1.00 -18.66 -10.65
CA PRO A 208 -0.44 -18.75 -10.39
C PRO A 208 -0.81 -17.82 -9.22
N VAL A 209 -1.87 -17.03 -9.40
CA VAL A 209 -2.30 -16.03 -8.43
C VAL A 209 -3.71 -16.33 -7.92
N SER A 210 -3.81 -16.58 -6.61
CA SER A 210 -5.08 -16.63 -5.88
C SER A 210 -5.33 -15.32 -5.15
N VAL A 211 -6.59 -14.94 -4.95
CA VAL A 211 -6.95 -13.66 -4.30
C VAL A 211 -8.06 -13.87 -3.28
N GLN A 212 -7.84 -13.37 -2.08
CA GLN A 212 -8.87 -13.13 -1.07
C GLN A 212 -9.16 -11.64 -1.00
N LEU A 213 -10.37 -11.22 -1.35
CA LEU A 213 -10.84 -9.87 -1.06
C LEU A 213 -11.29 -9.78 0.40
N VAL A 214 -10.92 -8.70 1.09
CA VAL A 214 -11.38 -8.44 2.47
C VAL A 214 -12.32 -7.23 2.43
N PRO A 215 -13.63 -7.42 2.68
CA PRO A 215 -14.60 -6.35 2.53
C PRO A 215 -14.43 -5.28 3.61
N GLU A 216 -14.80 -4.04 3.27
CA GLU A 216 -14.91 -2.90 4.20
C GLU A 216 -13.65 -2.43 4.95
N VAL A 217 -12.54 -3.16 4.85
CA VAL A 217 -11.29 -2.80 5.54
C VAL A 217 -10.33 -2.03 4.64
N ARG A 218 -9.46 -1.23 5.26
CA ARG A 218 -8.37 -0.50 4.61
C ARG A 218 -7.09 -1.33 4.59
N ASP A 219 -6.07 -0.85 3.87
CA ASP A 219 -4.71 -1.38 4.01
C ASP A 219 -4.25 -1.32 5.46
N ARG A 220 -3.40 -2.29 5.84
CA ARG A 220 -2.80 -2.38 7.18
C ARG A 220 -3.80 -2.60 8.32
N TYR A 221 -5.03 -3.04 8.03
CA TYR A 221 -6.12 -3.21 9.02
C TYR A 221 -5.72 -3.96 10.30
N TYR A 222 -4.73 -4.87 10.21
CA TYR A 222 -4.21 -5.66 11.32
C TYR A 222 -3.18 -4.94 12.21
N PHE A 223 -2.83 -3.69 11.93
CA PHE A 223 -1.97 -2.87 12.79
C PHE A 223 -2.28 -1.36 12.78
N ARG A 224 -3.49 -0.97 12.37
CA ARG A 224 -3.89 0.43 12.42
C ARG A 224 -4.10 0.88 13.87
N PRO A 225 -3.56 2.04 14.28
CA PRO A 225 -3.89 2.63 15.58
C PRO A 225 -5.35 3.13 15.64
N ASP A 226 -5.93 3.46 14.48
CA ASP A 226 -7.31 3.92 14.29
C ASP A 226 -8.19 2.83 13.66
N ALA A 227 -7.96 1.55 13.99
CA ALA A 227 -8.73 0.44 13.44
C ALA A 227 -10.22 0.56 13.83
N THR A 228 -11.10 0.33 12.87
CA THR A 228 -12.55 0.17 13.15
C THR A 228 -12.83 -1.22 13.73
N ASN A 229 -13.99 -1.41 14.36
CA ASN A 229 -14.42 -2.74 14.87
C ASN A 229 -14.43 -3.82 13.77
N VAL A 230 -14.76 -3.44 12.53
CA VAL A 230 -14.71 -4.35 11.37
C VAL A 230 -13.27 -4.73 11.04
N GLU A 231 -12.35 -3.77 11.07
CA GLU A 231 -10.92 -4.02 10.85
C GLU A 231 -10.31 -4.88 11.95
N GLU A 232 -10.68 -4.68 13.22
CA GLU A 232 -10.25 -5.54 14.33
C GLU A 232 -10.77 -6.98 14.19
N ALA A 233 -12.04 -7.15 13.80
CA ALA A 233 -12.63 -8.46 13.57
C ALA A 233 -11.94 -9.21 12.43
N GLU A 234 -11.68 -8.53 11.31
CA GLU A 234 -10.94 -9.12 10.19
C GLU A 234 -9.46 -9.37 10.54
N ALA A 235 -8.83 -8.54 11.38
CA ALA A 235 -7.47 -8.76 11.87
C ALA A 235 -7.37 -10.07 12.66
N ALA A 236 -8.38 -10.36 13.50
CA ALA A 236 -8.46 -11.62 14.25
C ALA A 236 -8.61 -12.87 13.35
N ARG A 237 -9.07 -12.71 12.11
CA ARG A 237 -9.22 -13.80 11.13
C ARG A 237 -7.94 -14.07 10.32
N LEU A 238 -6.96 -13.17 10.37
CA LEU A 238 -5.73 -13.27 9.58
C LEU A 238 -4.93 -14.57 9.83
N PRO A 239 -4.82 -15.13 11.06
CA PRO A 239 -4.18 -16.43 11.28
C PRO A 239 -4.83 -17.57 10.49
N ALA A 240 -6.16 -17.64 10.49
CA ALA A 240 -6.91 -18.63 9.73
C ALA A 240 -6.74 -18.42 8.21
N LEU A 241 -6.67 -17.16 7.77
CA LEU A 241 -6.41 -16.83 6.39
C LEU A 241 -4.99 -17.23 5.94
N PHE A 242 -3.98 -17.10 6.80
CA PHE A 242 -2.64 -17.62 6.52
C PHE A 242 -2.65 -19.14 6.38
N ALA A 243 -3.34 -19.87 7.25
CA ALA A 243 -3.48 -21.32 7.13
C ALA A 243 -4.17 -21.72 5.82
N GLN A 244 -5.26 -21.04 5.45
CA GLN A 244 -5.96 -21.25 4.17
C GLN A 244 -5.06 -20.95 2.96
N ALA A 245 -4.32 -19.86 3.01
CA ALA A 245 -3.41 -19.47 1.94
C ALA A 245 -2.29 -20.50 1.78
N ILE A 246 -1.67 -20.96 2.87
CA ILE A 246 -0.66 -22.04 2.85
C ILE A 246 -1.22 -23.32 2.23
N ALA A 247 -2.43 -23.73 2.62
CA ALA A 247 -3.09 -24.91 2.02
C ALA A 247 -3.30 -24.73 0.51
N THR A 248 -3.79 -23.57 0.08
CA THR A 248 -4.00 -23.25 -1.33
C THR A 248 -2.67 -23.28 -2.12
N LEU A 249 -1.62 -22.67 -1.57
CA LEU A 249 -0.31 -22.60 -2.21
C LEU A 249 0.34 -23.99 -2.33
N LYS A 250 0.18 -24.85 -1.32
CA LYS A 250 0.71 -26.22 -1.30
C LYS A 250 0.22 -27.06 -2.50
N ASP A 251 -1.05 -26.91 -2.88
CA ASP A 251 -1.68 -27.69 -3.94
C ASP A 251 -1.53 -27.04 -5.33
N THR A 252 -0.96 -25.84 -5.39
CA THR A 252 -0.86 -25.05 -6.62
C THR A 252 0.35 -25.46 -7.46
N LYS A 253 0.12 -25.89 -8.70
CA LYS A 253 1.18 -26.14 -9.69
C LYS A 253 1.64 -24.84 -10.34
N VAL A 254 2.96 -24.62 -10.36
CA VAL A 254 3.58 -23.50 -11.09
C VAL A 254 3.46 -23.73 -12.60
N GLY A 255 3.25 -22.65 -13.36
CA GLY A 255 3.12 -22.70 -14.82
C GLY A 255 4.43 -23.05 -15.55
N ASP A 256 4.30 -23.40 -16.84
CA ASP A 256 5.41 -23.87 -17.70
C ASP A 256 6.61 -22.90 -17.71
N PRO A 257 7.84 -23.38 -17.45
CA PRO A 257 9.07 -22.59 -17.56
C PRO A 257 9.34 -21.94 -18.93
N ALA A 258 8.66 -22.35 -20.00
CA ALA A 258 8.80 -21.80 -21.34
C ALA A 258 8.11 -20.44 -21.56
N LEU A 259 7.32 -19.95 -20.59
CA LEU A 259 6.74 -18.60 -20.64
C LEU A 259 7.86 -17.55 -20.61
N GLN A 260 7.96 -16.76 -21.69
CA GLN A 260 9.01 -15.75 -21.85
C GLN A 260 8.93 -14.71 -20.72
N ALA A 261 10.03 -14.55 -19.98
CA ALA A 261 10.21 -13.44 -19.08
C ALA A 261 10.15 -12.14 -19.90
N ALA A 262 9.10 -11.35 -19.74
CA ALA A 262 9.09 -10.00 -20.28
C ALA A 262 10.28 -9.25 -19.66
N ARG A 263 11.15 -8.64 -20.47
CA ARG A 263 12.22 -7.78 -19.95
C ARG A 263 11.56 -6.63 -19.17
N GLY A 264 11.54 -6.74 -17.85
CA GLY A 264 11.11 -5.66 -16.96
C GLY A 264 12.01 -4.45 -17.21
N LYS A 265 11.41 -3.31 -17.54
CA LYS A 265 12.16 -2.06 -17.64
C LYS A 265 12.67 -1.71 -16.24
N GLN A 266 13.98 -1.84 -16.01
CA GLN A 266 14.61 -1.21 -14.86
C GLN A 266 14.57 0.30 -15.09
N ARG A 267 13.67 0.98 -14.37
CA ARG A 267 13.70 2.44 -14.30
C ARG A 267 14.72 2.82 -13.23
N ALA A 268 15.77 3.53 -13.63
CA ALA A 268 16.73 4.11 -12.69
C ALA A 268 15.99 4.96 -11.64
N PRO A 269 16.48 5.02 -10.38
CA PRO A 269 15.87 5.85 -9.35
C PRO A 269 15.70 7.28 -9.86
N ALA A 270 14.47 7.78 -9.75
CA ALA A 270 14.17 9.13 -10.21
C ALA A 270 14.95 10.12 -9.34
N ALA A 271 15.83 10.91 -9.96
CA ALA A 271 16.44 12.07 -9.33
C ALA A 271 15.37 12.98 -8.69
N PRO A 272 15.69 13.83 -7.71
CA PRO A 272 14.77 14.86 -7.22
C PRO A 272 14.41 15.77 -8.40
N ARG A 273 13.24 15.56 -9.00
CA ARG A 273 12.81 16.32 -10.17
C ARG A 273 12.06 17.55 -9.67
N GLU A 274 12.31 18.71 -10.27
CA GLU A 274 11.45 19.88 -10.10
C GLU A 274 9.99 19.48 -10.34
N ARG A 275 9.12 19.85 -9.39
CA ARG A 275 7.69 19.47 -9.40
C ARG A 275 6.88 20.45 -10.26
N ASN A 276 7.24 20.49 -11.54
CA ASN A 276 6.59 21.32 -12.55
C ASN A 276 5.64 20.48 -13.42
N LEU A 277 4.66 21.16 -14.04
CA LEU A 277 3.75 20.56 -15.02
C LEU A 277 4.54 19.87 -16.15
N ARG A 278 4.09 18.67 -16.52
CA ARG A 278 4.66 17.89 -17.62
C ARG A 278 3.64 17.68 -18.72
N PRO A 279 4.05 17.66 -20.00
CA PRO A 279 3.16 17.29 -21.09
C PRO A 279 2.46 15.95 -20.83
N TYR A 280 1.15 15.91 -21.09
CA TYR A 280 0.38 14.68 -20.95
C TYR A 280 0.75 13.71 -22.09
N GLN A 281 1.08 12.48 -21.73
CA GLN A 281 1.67 11.49 -22.65
C GLN A 281 0.66 10.44 -23.17
N GLY A 282 -0.62 10.58 -22.82
CA GLY A 282 -1.68 9.63 -23.17
C GLY A 282 -2.66 10.17 -24.20
N ASN A 283 -3.85 9.56 -24.28
CA ASN A 283 -4.95 10.08 -25.08
C ASN A 283 -5.35 11.48 -24.58
N PRO A 284 -5.24 12.55 -25.41
CA PRO A 284 -5.53 13.90 -24.99
C PRO A 284 -7.02 14.14 -24.69
N VAL A 285 -7.92 13.24 -25.09
CA VAL A 285 -9.33 13.36 -24.74
C VAL A 285 -9.51 13.05 -23.24
N PRO A 286 -10.01 13.99 -22.42
CA PRO A 286 -10.22 13.75 -20.99
C PRO A 286 -11.30 12.70 -20.77
N ALA A 287 -11.11 11.89 -19.73
CA ALA A 287 -12.17 11.00 -19.27
C ALA A 287 -13.38 11.81 -18.74
N PRO A 288 -14.60 11.27 -18.81
CA PRO A 288 -15.76 11.89 -18.18
C PRO A 288 -15.53 12.17 -16.70
N LEU A 289 -15.81 13.40 -16.28
CA LEU A 289 -15.79 13.84 -14.89
C LEU A 289 -17.09 14.59 -14.62
N ARG A 290 -18.00 13.91 -13.93
CA ARG A 290 -19.30 14.45 -13.54
C ARG A 290 -19.58 14.04 -12.10
N LEU A 291 -19.39 14.97 -11.17
CA LEU A 291 -19.49 14.70 -9.72
C LEU A 291 -20.24 15.83 -9.00
N THR A 292 -20.97 15.46 -7.95
CA THR A 292 -21.63 16.42 -7.08
C THR A 292 -20.56 17.10 -6.21
N SER A 293 -20.55 18.42 -6.18
CA SER A 293 -19.67 19.20 -5.32
C SER A 293 -20.22 19.32 -3.90
N LEU A 294 -19.35 19.72 -2.97
CA LEU A 294 -19.66 19.90 -1.56
C LEU A 294 -20.73 20.99 -1.32
N ASP A 295 -20.97 21.87 -2.28
CA ASP A 295 -22.07 22.85 -2.26
C ASP A 295 -23.42 22.25 -2.73
N GLY A 296 -23.45 20.96 -3.10
CA GLY A 296 -24.63 20.26 -3.62
C GLY A 296 -24.82 20.39 -5.14
N ALA A 297 -24.03 21.19 -5.84
CA ALA A 297 -24.16 21.38 -7.28
C ALA A 297 -23.57 20.21 -8.07
N MET A 298 -24.21 19.84 -9.18
CA MET A 298 -23.61 18.92 -10.15
C MET A 298 -22.56 19.69 -10.97
N ARG A 299 -21.34 19.18 -11.05
CA ARG A 299 -20.28 19.73 -11.91
C ARG A 299 -19.94 18.71 -12.98
N ASP A 300 -20.05 19.11 -14.26
CA ASP A 300 -19.60 18.32 -15.41
C ASP A 300 -18.43 19.03 -16.07
N LEU A 301 -17.33 18.32 -16.34
CA LEU A 301 -16.18 18.86 -17.05
C LEU A 301 -16.56 19.41 -18.44
N ALA A 302 -17.60 18.87 -19.07
CA ALA A 302 -18.11 19.36 -20.34
C ALA A 302 -18.62 20.82 -20.26
N ASP A 303 -19.08 21.27 -19.10
CA ASP A 303 -19.62 22.63 -18.90
C ASP A 303 -18.51 23.71 -18.92
N TYR A 304 -17.25 23.30 -18.84
CA TYR A 304 -16.09 24.20 -18.77
C TYR A 304 -15.35 24.35 -20.11
N ARG A 305 -15.96 23.93 -21.23
CA ARG A 305 -15.40 24.17 -22.57
C ARG A 305 -15.15 25.67 -22.79
N GLY A 306 -14.01 25.99 -23.41
CA GLY A 306 -13.56 27.38 -23.56
C GLY A 306 -12.79 27.93 -22.36
N GLN A 307 -12.70 27.21 -21.25
CA GLN A 307 -11.89 27.57 -20.08
C GLN A 307 -10.73 26.60 -19.90
N VAL A 308 -9.65 27.07 -19.28
CA VAL A 308 -8.59 26.19 -18.78
C VAL A 308 -9.05 25.61 -17.45
N VAL A 309 -9.03 24.29 -17.31
CA VAL A 309 -9.47 23.58 -16.10
C VAL A 309 -8.27 22.88 -15.47
N LEU A 310 -7.97 23.23 -14.22
CA LEU A 310 -7.05 22.47 -13.37
C LEU A 310 -7.85 21.49 -12.52
N ILE A 311 -7.73 20.20 -12.79
CA ILE A 311 -8.39 19.14 -12.03
C ILE A 311 -7.37 18.59 -11.03
N ASN A 312 -7.62 18.75 -9.74
CA ASN A 312 -6.74 18.26 -8.67
C ASN A 312 -7.39 17.11 -7.90
N PHE A 313 -6.77 15.94 -7.88
CA PHE A 313 -7.20 14.80 -7.08
C PHE A 313 -6.47 14.79 -5.73
N TRP A 314 -7.22 14.79 -4.63
CA TRP A 314 -6.67 14.94 -3.28
C TRP A 314 -7.46 14.16 -2.22
N ALA A 315 -6.91 14.10 -0.99
CA ALA A 315 -7.59 13.55 0.18
C ALA A 315 -7.19 14.30 1.47
N SER A 316 -8.06 14.34 2.47
CA SER A 316 -7.84 15.10 3.73
C SER A 316 -6.66 14.57 4.55
N TRP A 317 -6.43 13.26 4.49
CA TRP A 317 -5.36 12.56 5.18
C TRP A 317 -4.02 12.58 4.42
N CYS A 318 -3.95 13.19 3.24
CA CYS A 318 -2.74 13.27 2.42
C CYS A 318 -1.94 14.56 2.75
N PRO A 319 -0.82 14.48 3.50
CA PRO A 319 -0.10 15.69 3.93
C PRO A 319 0.41 16.57 2.78
N PRO A 320 0.97 16.03 1.68
CA PRO A 320 1.35 16.85 0.53
C PRO A 320 0.16 17.59 -0.11
N CYS A 321 -1.02 16.96 -0.13
CA CYS A 321 -2.23 17.58 -0.64
C CYS A 321 -2.63 18.80 0.20
N VAL A 322 -2.56 18.68 1.53
CA VAL A 322 -2.86 19.79 2.44
C VAL A 322 -1.89 20.97 2.24
N ARG A 323 -0.60 20.67 2.02
CA ARG A 323 0.43 21.70 1.85
C ARG A 323 0.28 22.53 0.57
N GLU A 324 -0.23 21.96 -0.53
CA GLU A 324 -0.41 22.69 -1.79
C GLU A 324 -1.69 23.53 -1.86
N MET A 325 -2.69 23.27 -1.01
CA MET A 325 -3.98 23.96 -1.09
C MET A 325 -3.90 25.49 -0.99
N PRO A 326 -3.08 26.08 -0.11
CA PRO A 326 -2.90 27.53 -0.08
C PRO A 326 -2.36 28.10 -1.41
N SER A 327 -1.47 27.39 -2.11
CA SER A 327 -0.94 27.85 -3.41
C SER A 327 -1.97 27.71 -4.52
N LEU A 328 -2.84 26.69 -4.47
CA LEU A 328 -4.01 26.57 -5.36
C LEU A 328 -4.99 27.74 -5.19
N GLN A 329 -5.24 28.16 -3.94
CA GLN A 329 -6.10 29.30 -3.64
C GLN A 329 -5.54 30.59 -4.26
N ARG A 330 -4.25 30.87 -4.03
CA ARG A 330 -3.58 32.05 -4.62
C ARG A 330 -3.50 31.97 -6.15
N LEU A 331 -3.35 30.76 -6.71
CA LEU A 331 -3.44 30.56 -8.16
C LEU A 331 -4.83 30.97 -8.68
N LYS A 332 -5.91 30.50 -8.05
CA LYS A 332 -7.28 30.90 -8.41
C LYS A 332 -7.43 32.43 -8.40
N GLU A 333 -6.95 33.09 -7.35
CA GLU A 333 -6.98 34.54 -7.21
C GLU A 333 -6.21 35.26 -8.33
N ARG A 334 -5.00 34.77 -8.66
CA ARG A 334 -4.16 35.30 -9.76
C ARG A 334 -4.81 35.15 -11.14
N PHE A 335 -5.73 34.20 -11.30
CA PHE A 335 -6.51 33.99 -12.51
C PHE A 335 -7.95 34.54 -12.42
N SER A 336 -8.29 35.29 -11.37
CA SER A 336 -9.59 35.91 -11.21
C SER A 336 -9.96 36.79 -12.41
N GLY A 337 -11.21 36.65 -12.89
CA GLY A 337 -11.69 37.33 -14.09
C GLY A 337 -11.21 36.76 -15.43
N ARG A 338 -10.39 35.70 -15.43
CA ARG A 338 -9.95 34.99 -16.65
C ARG A 338 -10.71 33.66 -16.79
N PRO A 339 -10.79 33.07 -18.01
CA PRO A 339 -11.46 31.78 -18.24
C PRO A 339 -10.61 30.62 -17.72
N PHE A 340 -10.52 30.51 -16.39
CA PHE A 340 -9.76 29.51 -15.65
C PHE A 340 -10.57 29.01 -14.45
N VAL A 341 -10.54 27.71 -14.18
CA VAL A 341 -11.23 27.09 -13.06
C VAL A 341 -10.38 25.99 -12.43
N ILE A 342 -10.54 25.79 -11.13
CA ILE A 342 -9.99 24.65 -10.39
C ILE A 342 -11.15 23.73 -10.02
N LEU A 343 -11.04 22.44 -10.32
CA LEU A 343 -11.95 21.38 -9.86
C LEU A 343 -11.16 20.44 -8.94
N ALA A 344 -11.35 20.54 -7.63
CA ALA A 344 -10.64 19.71 -6.67
C ALA A 344 -11.48 18.47 -6.30
N VAL A 345 -11.10 17.30 -6.80
CA VAL A 345 -11.80 16.03 -6.60
C VAL A 345 -11.26 15.34 -5.36
N ASN A 346 -12.11 15.20 -4.34
CA ASN A 346 -11.82 14.46 -3.12
C ASN A 346 -12.12 12.95 -3.29
N MET A 347 -11.20 12.08 -2.88
CA MET A 347 -11.31 10.63 -3.04
C MET A 347 -12.07 9.96 -1.88
N ALA A 348 -13.25 9.41 -2.17
CA ALA A 348 -13.92 8.36 -1.39
C ALA A 348 -14.01 8.62 0.13
N GLU A 349 -13.97 9.87 0.56
CA GLU A 349 -14.27 10.30 1.92
C GLU A 349 -15.74 10.70 2.01
N ASP A 350 -16.33 10.53 3.19
CA ASP A 350 -17.66 11.03 3.43
C ASP A 350 -17.65 12.56 3.54
N GLU A 351 -18.80 13.15 3.28
CA GLU A 351 -18.95 14.60 3.21
C GLU A 351 -18.67 15.29 4.56
N ALA A 352 -19.01 14.65 5.69
CA ALA A 352 -18.80 15.22 7.00
C ALA A 352 -17.31 15.33 7.32
N THR A 353 -16.52 14.29 7.02
CA THR A 353 -15.06 14.31 7.13
C THR A 353 -14.44 15.46 6.33
N VAL A 354 -14.84 15.63 5.06
CA VAL A 354 -14.28 16.70 4.21
C VAL A 354 -14.67 18.09 4.71
N ARG A 355 -15.92 18.30 5.13
CA ARG A 355 -16.38 19.59 5.69
C ARG A 355 -15.64 19.96 6.97
N ALA A 356 -15.47 18.99 7.87
CA ALA A 356 -14.72 19.20 9.12
C ALA A 356 -13.27 19.59 8.82
N PHE A 357 -12.62 18.85 7.91
CA PHE A 357 -11.24 19.14 7.49
C PHE A 357 -11.08 20.55 6.93
N LEU A 358 -11.95 20.97 5.99
CA LEU A 358 -11.88 22.30 5.38
C LEU A 358 -12.08 23.40 6.44
N LYS A 359 -13.04 23.23 7.34
CA LYS A 359 -13.28 24.19 8.43
C LYS A 359 -12.07 24.37 9.35
N GLU A 360 -11.33 23.30 9.62
CA GLU A 360 -10.25 23.29 10.62
C GLU A 360 -8.86 23.55 10.06
N LYS A 361 -8.60 23.16 8.81
CA LYS A 361 -7.22 23.04 8.29
C LYS A 361 -6.95 23.92 7.08
N VAL A 362 -7.95 24.17 6.22
CA VAL A 362 -7.72 24.77 4.89
C VAL A 362 -8.87 25.68 4.47
N ASN A 363 -8.56 26.95 4.21
CA ASN A 363 -9.53 27.91 3.66
C ASN A 363 -9.38 28.01 2.14
N VAL A 364 -10.31 27.40 1.39
CA VAL A 364 -10.36 27.42 -0.07
C VAL A 364 -11.77 27.68 -0.56
N ASP A 365 -11.92 28.35 -1.70
CA ASP A 365 -13.21 28.75 -2.28
C ASP A 365 -13.41 28.28 -3.73
N PHE A 366 -12.60 27.32 -4.20
CA PHE A 366 -12.84 26.61 -5.46
C PHE A 366 -13.73 25.36 -5.24
N PRO A 367 -14.44 24.89 -6.29
CA PRO A 367 -15.28 23.70 -6.21
C PRO A 367 -14.54 22.45 -5.69
N ILE A 368 -15.08 21.85 -4.63
CA ILE A 368 -14.67 20.53 -4.13
C ILE A 368 -15.68 19.49 -4.62
N LEU A 369 -15.25 18.58 -5.50
CA LEU A 369 -16.06 17.50 -6.09
C LEU A 369 -15.91 16.22 -5.26
N MET A 370 -17.00 15.49 -5.02
CA MET A 370 -17.00 14.29 -4.17
C MET A 370 -17.00 13.01 -5.01
N ASP A 371 -15.85 12.33 -5.13
CA ASP A 371 -15.72 11.02 -5.80
C ASP A 371 -15.98 9.88 -4.80
N ARG A 372 -17.24 9.79 -4.34
CA ARG A 372 -17.64 8.94 -3.19
C ARG A 372 -17.32 7.45 -3.36
N ASP A 373 -17.33 6.94 -4.59
CA ASP A 373 -17.08 5.53 -4.92
C ASP A 373 -15.69 5.28 -5.54
N GLY A 374 -14.88 6.33 -5.72
CA GLY A 374 -13.58 6.25 -6.37
C GLY A 374 -13.64 6.00 -7.89
N ALA A 375 -14.82 6.08 -8.51
CA ALA A 375 -14.97 5.78 -9.93
C ALA A 375 -14.27 6.80 -10.82
N ALA A 376 -14.27 8.09 -10.45
CA ALA A 376 -13.54 9.11 -11.19
C ALA A 376 -12.03 8.88 -11.07
N LEU A 377 -11.53 8.62 -9.86
CA LEU A 377 -10.13 8.28 -9.61
C LEU A 377 -9.64 7.14 -10.50
N LYS A 378 -10.40 6.03 -10.53
CA LYS A 378 -10.10 4.87 -11.38
C LYS A 378 -10.06 5.26 -12.86
N ARG A 379 -11.07 6.01 -13.32
CA ARG A 379 -11.21 6.41 -14.74
C ARG A 379 -10.10 7.36 -15.19
N TRP A 380 -9.68 8.26 -14.31
CA TRP A 380 -8.59 9.21 -14.52
C TRP A 380 -7.20 8.62 -14.24
N LYS A 381 -7.12 7.32 -13.91
CA LYS A 381 -5.89 6.56 -13.68
C LYS A 381 -4.95 7.20 -12.65
N VAL A 382 -5.51 7.88 -11.66
CA VAL A 382 -4.72 8.52 -10.59
C VAL A 382 -3.94 7.43 -9.84
N PHE A 383 -2.63 7.63 -9.70
CA PHE A 383 -1.73 6.66 -9.08
C PHE A 383 -1.39 7.01 -7.63
N ALA A 384 -1.13 8.28 -7.38
CA ALA A 384 -0.70 8.80 -6.10
C ALA A 384 -1.33 10.17 -5.89
N PHE A 385 -1.30 10.65 -4.65
CA PHE A 385 -1.82 11.95 -4.30
C PHE A 385 -0.72 12.93 -3.89
N PRO A 386 -0.89 14.23 -4.19
CA PRO A 386 -1.89 14.76 -5.12
C PRO A 386 -1.55 14.36 -6.58
N THR A 387 -2.56 14.38 -7.46
CA THR A 387 -2.34 14.32 -8.91
C THR A 387 -3.22 15.36 -9.57
N SER A 388 -2.62 16.19 -10.41
CA SER A 388 -3.30 17.26 -11.13
C SER A 388 -3.22 17.08 -12.63
N PHE A 389 -4.30 17.44 -13.32
CA PHE A 389 -4.41 17.46 -14.78
C PHE A 389 -4.84 18.85 -15.25
N VAL A 390 -4.28 19.30 -16.37
CA VAL A 390 -4.65 20.56 -17.02
C VAL A 390 -5.37 20.26 -18.32
N VAL A 391 -6.65 20.60 -18.36
CA VAL A 391 -7.46 20.60 -19.57
C VAL A 391 -7.44 22.00 -20.16
N GLY A 392 -7.08 22.10 -21.43
CA GLY A 392 -7.06 23.36 -22.17
C GLY A 392 -8.47 23.84 -22.51
N SER A 393 -8.55 25.08 -22.98
CA SER A 393 -9.81 25.68 -23.47
C SER A 393 -10.39 24.96 -24.69
N ASP A 394 -9.55 24.22 -25.43
CA ASP A 394 -9.93 23.29 -26.50
C ASP A 394 -10.61 22.00 -26.00
N GLY A 395 -10.59 21.77 -24.69
CA GLY A 395 -11.18 20.59 -24.05
C GLY A 395 -10.27 19.37 -24.01
N ASN A 396 -9.00 19.49 -24.40
CA ASN A 396 -8.02 18.41 -24.38
C ASN A 396 -7.09 18.49 -23.16
N LEU A 397 -6.52 17.37 -22.74
CA LEU A 397 -5.45 17.30 -21.76
C LEU A 397 -4.13 17.79 -22.37
N HIS A 398 -3.54 18.82 -21.75
CA HIS A 398 -2.25 19.38 -22.16
C HIS A 398 -1.11 18.89 -21.27
N SER A 399 -1.34 18.93 -19.96
CA SER A 399 -0.31 18.59 -18.98
C SER A 399 -0.87 17.96 -17.72
N GLY A 400 0.01 17.42 -16.89
CA GLY A 400 -0.32 16.99 -15.54
C GLY A 400 0.89 17.01 -14.62
N LEU A 401 0.63 16.67 -13.37
CA LEU A 401 1.64 16.58 -12.32
C LEU A 401 1.23 15.51 -11.32
N VAL A 402 2.18 14.70 -10.88
CA VAL A 402 2.01 13.80 -9.73
C VAL A 402 2.91 14.29 -8.59
N GLY A 403 2.32 14.49 -7.42
CA GLY A 403 2.95 15.12 -6.26
C GLY A 403 2.61 16.60 -6.12
N GLU A 404 2.89 17.15 -4.93
CA GLU A 404 2.56 18.54 -4.59
C GLU A 404 3.34 19.55 -5.43
N ALA A 405 2.78 20.74 -5.65
CA ALA A 405 3.47 21.87 -6.28
C ALA A 405 3.14 23.21 -5.61
N GLU A 406 4.02 24.18 -5.88
CA GLU A 406 3.72 25.59 -5.62
C GLU A 406 2.99 26.18 -6.84
N TRP A 407 1.67 26.09 -6.83
CA TRP A 407 0.81 26.33 -8.00
C TRP A 407 0.82 27.78 -8.50
N ASP A 408 1.05 28.75 -7.62
CA ASP A 408 1.19 30.16 -7.95
C ASP A 408 2.61 30.57 -8.38
N SER A 409 3.54 29.60 -8.49
CA SER A 409 4.89 29.84 -9.00
C SER A 409 4.87 30.31 -10.45
N ASP A 410 5.83 31.18 -10.78
CA ASP A 410 5.94 31.77 -12.10
C ASP A 410 6.03 30.77 -13.27
N PRO A 411 6.76 29.64 -13.19
CA PRO A 411 6.77 28.64 -14.26
C PRO A 411 5.38 28.04 -14.54
N ILE A 412 4.64 27.68 -13.49
CA ILE A 412 3.29 27.10 -13.61
C ILE A 412 2.30 28.15 -14.12
N VAL A 413 2.33 29.35 -13.56
CA VAL A 413 1.46 30.45 -14.00
C VAL A 413 1.68 30.78 -15.47
N ARG A 414 2.95 30.85 -15.93
CA ARG A 414 3.26 31.07 -17.35
C ARG A 414 2.73 29.94 -18.24
N ALA A 415 2.89 28.68 -17.80
CA ALA A 415 2.39 27.53 -18.54
C ALA A 415 0.85 27.53 -18.66
N LEU A 416 0.13 27.81 -17.57
CA LEU A 416 -1.33 27.89 -17.58
C LEU A 416 -1.84 29.09 -18.38
N GLN A 417 -1.19 30.25 -18.27
CA GLN A 417 -1.55 31.45 -19.01
C GLN A 417 -1.41 31.27 -20.52
N ALA A 418 -0.45 30.46 -21.00
CA ALA A 418 -0.31 30.14 -22.41
C ALA A 418 -1.51 29.36 -22.98
N LEU A 419 -2.30 28.69 -22.14
CA LEU A 419 -3.48 27.91 -22.54
C LEU A 419 -4.79 28.72 -22.48
N ILE A 420 -4.75 29.91 -21.86
CA ILE A 420 -5.91 30.78 -21.74
C ILE A 420 -6.22 31.44 -23.09
N PRO A 421 -7.47 31.36 -23.58
CA PRO A 421 -7.88 32.07 -24.78
C PRO A 421 -7.58 33.56 -24.67
N LYS A 422 -7.01 34.14 -25.73
CA LYS A 422 -6.92 35.60 -25.85
C LYS A 422 -8.34 36.17 -25.93
N ALA A 423 -8.59 37.29 -25.26
CA ALA A 423 -9.82 38.05 -25.43
C ALA A 423 -10.01 38.34 -26.94
N ARG A 424 -11.17 37.98 -27.48
CA ARG A 424 -11.52 38.25 -28.88
C ARG A 424 -11.87 39.71 -29.09
#